data_AF-A0A3R7FNN6-F1
#
_entry.id   AF-A0A3R7FNN6-F1
#
_cell.length_a   1.000
_cell.length_b   1.000
_cell.length_c   1.000
_cell.angle_alpha   90.00
_cell.angle_beta   90.00
_cell.angle_gamma   90.00
#
_symmetry.space_group_name_H-M   'P 1'
#
loop_
_entity.id
_entity.type
_entity.pdbx_description
1 polymer ?
#
loop_
_entity_poly.entity_id
_entity_poly.type
_entity_poly.pdbx_seq_one_letter_code
_entity_poly.pdbx_strand_id
1 'polypeptide(L)' 'MKITDVKVRLFKFPPSKVQRKPFFNAILLNKPPKERWMSITEVTTDEEIKGFWIGGNKEIIEGSIKPKIIGEDPLNIE' A
#
# COMPACT_ATOMS: atom_id res chain seq x y z
N MET A 1 -4.02 13.47 -19.27
CA MET A 1 -4.14 12.79 -17.97
C MET A 1 -3.14 13.35 -16.96
N LYS A 2 -3.62 13.77 -15.79
CA LYS A 2 -2.80 14.26 -14.67
C LYS A 2 -3.21 13.60 -13.37
N ILE A 3 -2.26 13.31 -12.50
CA ILE A 3 -2.55 12.79 -11.15
C ILE A 3 -3.17 13.90 -10.30
N THR A 4 -4.33 13.63 -9.70
CA THR A 4 -5.08 14.55 -8.83
C THR A 4 -5.07 14.15 -7.36
N ASP A 5 -4.97 12.85 -7.07
CA ASP A 5 -4.89 12.36 -5.70
C ASP A 5 -4.05 11.08 -5.60
N VAL A 6 -3.41 10.92 -4.45
CA VAL A 6 -2.67 9.72 -4.07
C VAL A 6 -2.95 9.46 -2.60
N LYS A 7 -3.38 8.24 -2.26
CA LYS A 7 -3.70 7.88 -0.87
C LYS A 7 -3.42 6.41 -0.59
N VAL A 8 -3.28 6.09 0.69
CA VAL A 8 -3.12 4.72 1.17
C VAL A 8 -4.33 4.31 1.98
N ARG A 9 -5.04 3.30 1.50
CA ARG A 9 -6.12 2.64 2.24
C ARG A 9 -5.53 1.55 3.12
N LEU A 10 -5.84 1.59 4.41
CA LEU A 10 -5.43 0.56 5.37
C LEU A 10 -6.62 -0.36 5.68
N PHE A 11 -6.37 -1.66 5.61
CA PHE A 11 -7.35 -2.72 5.87
C PHE A 11 -6.86 -3.56 7.04
N LYS A 12 -7.65 -3.64 8.11
CA LYS A 12 -7.41 -4.58 9.20
C LYS A 12 -8.04 -5.91 8.82
N PHE A 13 -7.25 -6.98 8.77
CA PHE A 13 -7.80 -8.31 8.58
C PHE A 13 -8.45 -8.81 9.88
N PRO A 14 -9.50 -9.65 9.78
CA PRO A 14 -10.05 -10.33 10.94
C PRO A 14 -9.00 -11.25 11.59
N PRO A 15 -9.20 -11.68 12.84
CA PRO A 15 -8.38 -12.70 13.47
C PRO A 15 -8.22 -13.93 12.58
N SER A 16 -7.04 -14.55 12.59
CA SER A 16 -6.81 -15.75 11.79
C SER A 16 -7.60 -16.92 12.35
N LYS A 17 -8.36 -17.62 11.51
CA LYS A 17 -9.06 -18.85 11.90
C LYS A 17 -8.09 -19.99 12.24
N VAL A 18 -6.90 -19.96 11.64
CA VAL A 18 -5.83 -20.94 11.87
C VAL A 18 -4.65 -20.22 12.51
N GLN A 19 -4.27 -20.64 13.71
CA GLN A 19 -3.04 -20.15 14.32
C GLN A 19 -1.85 -20.89 13.71
N ARG A 20 -0.96 -20.13 13.07
CA ARG A 20 0.32 -20.67 12.59
C ARG A 20 1.21 -20.95 13.80
N LYS A 21 1.91 -22.07 13.82
CA LYS A 21 2.95 -22.32 14.82
C LYS A 21 4.17 -21.46 14.50
N PRO A 22 4.75 -20.75 15.48
CA PRO A 22 6.02 -20.08 15.28
C PRO A 22 7.08 -21.08 14.82
N PHE A 23 7.89 -20.71 13.84
CA PHE A 23 9.04 -21.51 13.44
C PHE A 23 10.16 -20.63 12.91
N PHE A 24 11.38 -21.14 13.00
CA PHE A 24 12.57 -20.54 12.41
C PHE A 24 13.44 -21.66 11.83
N ASN A 25 13.94 -21.49 10.61
CA ASN A 25 14.79 -22.47 9.94
C ASN A 25 16.13 -21.87 9.46
N ALA A 26 16.66 -20.87 10.19
CA ALA A 26 17.84 -20.08 9.83
C ALA A 26 17.67 -19.10 8.64
N ILE A 27 16.61 -19.23 7.82
CA ILE A 27 16.36 -18.35 6.65
C ILE A 27 15.01 -17.62 6.79
N LEU A 28 13.99 -18.32 7.25
CA LEU A 28 12.62 -17.84 7.40
C LEU A 28 12.25 -17.80 8.87
N LEU A 29 11.94 -16.61 9.36
CA LEU A 29 11.28 -16.40 10.63
C LEU A 29 9.77 -16.28 10.41
N ASN A 30 9.01 -17.28 10.83
CA ASN A 30 7.56 -17.18 10.93
C ASN A 30 7.19 -16.81 12.37
N LYS A 31 6.90 -15.53 12.59
CA LYS A 31 6.29 -15.02 13.82
C LYS A 31 4.85 -14.58 13.52
N PRO A 32 3.84 -15.41 13.84
CA PRO A 32 2.45 -15.07 13.56
C PRO A 32 2.09 -13.73 14.22
N PRO A 33 1.67 -12.73 13.45
CA PRO A 33 1.38 -11.42 14.02
C PRO A 33 0.04 -11.45 14.76
N LYS A 34 -0.03 -10.72 15.90
CA LYS A 34 -1.28 -10.57 16.68
C LYS A 34 -2.34 -9.81 15.89
N GLU A 35 -1.91 -8.80 15.14
CA GLU A 35 -2.76 -8.04 14.23
C GLU A 35 -2.23 -8.13 12.80
N ARG A 36 -3.13 -8.15 11.84
CA ARG A 36 -2.78 -8.24 10.43
C ARG A 36 -3.39 -7.05 9.71
N TRP A 37 -2.54 -6.32 9.02
CA TRP A 37 -2.92 -5.15 8.24
C TRP A 37 -2.44 -5.32 6.80
N MET A 38 -3.18 -4.74 5.87
CA MET A 38 -2.77 -4.59 4.48
C MET A 38 -2.99 -3.15 4.07
N SER A 39 -2.12 -2.63 3.22
CA SER A 39 -2.33 -1.36 2.54
C SER A 39 -2.64 -1.58 1.06
N ILE A 40 -3.39 -0.65 0.49
CA ILE A 40 -3.47 -0.45 -0.96
C ILE A 40 -3.19 1.02 -1.22
N THR A 41 -2.22 1.30 -2.08
CA THR A 41 -1.99 2.63 -2.63
C THR A 41 -2.91 2.84 -3.82
N GLU A 42 -3.61 3.96 -3.83
CA GLU A 42 -4.50 4.39 -4.91
C GLU A 42 -4.01 5.71 -5.48
N VAL A 43 -3.94 5.78 -6.81
CA VAL A 43 -3.63 6.99 -7.58
C VAL A 43 -4.85 7.32 -8.41
N THR A 44 -5.34 8.56 -8.33
CA THR A 44 -6.50 9.04 -9.09
C THR A 44 -6.06 10.15 -10.04
N THR A 45 -6.65 10.19 -11.23
CA THR A 45 -6.37 11.23 -12.24
C THR A 45 -7.52 12.22 -12.39
N ASP A 46 -7.29 13.27 -13.18
CA ASP A 46 -8.30 14.27 -13.58
C ASP A 46 -9.39 13.71 -14.50
N GLU A 47 -9.14 12.55 -15.11
CA GLU A 47 -10.10 11.78 -15.92
C GLU A 47 -10.85 10.73 -15.08
N GLU A 48 -10.79 10.82 -13.75
CA GLU A 48 -11.39 9.88 -12.78
C GLU A 48 -10.88 8.43 -12.85
N ILE A 49 -9.80 8.18 -13.60
CA ILE A 49 -9.14 6.88 -13.69
C ILE A 49 -8.38 6.59 -12.39
N LYS A 50 -8.49 5.35 -11.89
CA LYS A 50 -7.87 4.91 -10.63
C LYS A 50 -6.93 3.73 -10.84
N GLY A 51 -5.67 3.91 -10.45
CA GLY A 51 -4.67 2.84 -10.37
C GLY A 51 -4.52 2.33 -8.93
N PHE A 52 -4.28 1.03 -8.77
CA PHE A 52 -4.13 0.39 -7.46
C PHE A 52 -2.84 -0.43 -7.38
N TRP A 53 -2.16 -0.33 -6.25
CA TRP A 53 -0.99 -1.13 -5.93
C TRP A 53 -1.09 -1.71 -4.50
N ILE A 54 -0.76 -2.99 -4.34
CA ILE A 54 -0.77 -3.64 -3.03
C ILE A 54 0.44 -3.17 -2.22
N GLY A 55 0.19 -2.69 -1.01
CA GLY A 55 1.21 -2.13 -0.14
C GLY A 55 1.25 -0.60 -0.20
N GLY A 56 2.34 -0.05 0.33
CA GLY A 56 2.52 1.38 0.55
C GLY A 56 2.47 1.71 2.04
N ASN A 57 3.48 2.44 2.51
CA ASN A 57 3.46 3.04 3.83
C ASN A 57 2.71 4.38 3.74
N LYS A 58 1.65 4.54 4.54
CA LYS A 58 0.77 5.71 4.47
C LYS A 58 1.51 7.03 4.68
N GLU A 59 2.38 7.10 5.68
CA GLU A 59 3.12 8.31 6.04
C GLU A 59 4.08 8.72 4.91
N ILE A 60 4.76 7.74 4.32
CA ILE A 60 5.70 7.99 3.22
C ILE A 60 4.94 8.39 1.96
N ILE A 61 3.92 7.63 1.57
CA ILE A 61 3.19 7.84 0.32
C ILE A 61 2.43 9.17 0.36
N GLU A 62 1.64 9.42 1.40
CA GLU A 62 0.81 10.63 1.48
C GLU A 62 1.63 11.88 1.87
N GLY A 63 2.69 11.71 2.66
CA GLY A 63 3.50 12.83 3.14
C GLY A 63 4.63 13.23 2.18
N SER A 64 5.41 12.26 1.71
CA SER A 64 6.65 12.54 0.95
C SER A 64 6.51 12.35 -0.56
N ILE A 65 5.72 11.36 -0.98
CA ILE A 65 5.60 11.00 -2.40
C ILE A 65 4.51 11.81 -3.08
N LYS A 66 3.30 11.87 -2.50
CA LYS A 66 2.15 12.58 -3.06
C LYS A 66 2.51 13.99 -3.54
N PRO A 67 3.14 14.88 -2.74
CA PRO A 67 3.42 16.25 -3.20
C PRO A 67 4.33 16.34 -4.44
N LYS A 68 5.08 15.29 -4.74
CA LYS A 68 6.02 15.25 -5.88
C LYS A 68 5.40 14.75 -7.18
N ILE A 69 4.25 14.08 -7.11
CA ILE A 69 3.64 13.43 -8.27
C ILE A 69 2.24 13.98 -8.60
N ILE A 70 1.63 14.77 -7.72
CA ILE A 70 0.40 15.51 -8.07
C ILE A 70 0.69 16.43 -9.26
N GLY A 71 -0.19 16.39 -10.27
CA GLY A 71 -0.10 17.19 -11.48
C GLY A 71 0.71 16.55 -12.62
N GLU A 72 1.49 15.51 -12.33
CA GLU A 72 2.28 14.78 -13.33
C GLU A 72 1.39 13.87 -14.19
N ASP A 73 1.86 13.57 -15.41
CA ASP A 73 1.24 12.57 -16.28
C ASP A 73 1.64 11.15 -15.81
N PRO A 74 0.69 10.27 -15.44
CA PRO A 74 1.01 8.91 -14.99
C PRO A 74 1.78 8.06 -16.00
N LEU A 75 1.74 8.40 -17.29
CA LEU A 75 2.42 7.66 -18.36
C LEU A 75 3.82 8.20 -18.65
N ASN A 76 4.19 9.34 -18.07
CA ASN A 76 5.51 9.92 -18.22
C ASN A 76 6.49 9.29 -17.21
N ILE A 77 6.93 8.07 -17.51
CA ILE A 77 7.78 7.24 -16.64
C ILE A 77 9.29 7.38 -16.89
N GLU A 78 9.69 8.23 -17.83
CA GLU A 78 11.09 8.51 -18.24
C GLU A 78 11.66 9.74 -17.54
#